data_AF-A0A5N6YLB2-F1
#
_entry.id   AF-A0A5N6YLB2-F1
#
_cell.length_a   1.000
_cell.length_b   1.000
_cell.length_c   1.000
_cell.angle_alpha   90.00
_cell.angle_beta   90.00
_cell.angle_gamma   90.00
#
_symmetry.space_group_name_H-M   'P 1'
#
loop_
_entity.id
_entity.type
_entity.pdbx_description
1 polymer ?
#
loop_
_entity_poly.entity_id
_entity_poly.type
_entity_poly.pdbx_seq_one_letter_code
_entity_poly.pdbx_strand_id
1 'polypeptide(L)'
;MTAPDYPAKPPSVRALTTNKGRCRFNPNIYASGKVCFTWRGHPGEEWSSAQGLESILISIQSLLSNNPYENEPGYENAHTAEDKEWKVSYVEKIRHENLRIAVIEPLESSLGILPHGSTSAVSERASEDDDDDGEGQTLSEDDKPVVDQFADLRKRRFLWYFDSYIQAIDAADSDISRKRKFQRMPFESQGNTMDGHFDYPELRRRVVLLREKIICETHNWLSEGLGAKKQELGIASNLQRQYEQIVEDLKRQKNFAVDLELVGTNPFLWAFTYFGRPMSHLDGGIFRFKIYISPRFPDEQPRVFVETPIFHIRVSREGVLCYSPRRTDEMRYHIEAIVAALEEESPPYDPRTTVHLEATKLFWGSTEDRKKYNRALRQSVEKSAE
;
A
#
# COMPACT_ATOMS: atom_id res chain seq x y z
N MET A 1 2.87 12.17 19.43
CA MET A 1 3.63 13.29 20.00
C MET A 1 4.68 12.70 20.95
N THR A 2 5.95 13.09 20.81
CA THR A 2 6.99 12.68 21.77
C THR A 2 6.72 13.36 23.11
N ALA A 3 6.82 12.63 24.21
CA ALA A 3 6.69 13.21 25.55
C ALA A 3 7.76 14.30 25.75
N PRO A 4 7.54 15.28 26.65
CA PRO A 4 8.53 16.33 26.94
C PRO A 4 9.90 15.79 27.35
N ASP A 5 9.91 14.59 27.95
CA ASP A 5 11.11 13.92 28.47
C ASP A 5 11.80 13.01 27.42
N TYR A 6 11.36 12.98 26.16
CA TYR A 6 12.06 12.21 25.13
C TYR A 6 13.40 12.89 24.78
N PRO A 7 14.54 12.16 24.68
CA PRO A 7 14.69 10.70 24.70
C PRO A 7 15.08 10.08 26.05
N ALA A 8 15.04 10.83 27.16
CA ALA A 8 15.32 10.27 28.48
C ALA A 8 14.29 9.21 28.89
N LYS A 9 13.04 9.36 28.46
CA LYS A 9 11.98 8.35 28.56
C LYS A 9 11.52 7.88 27.18
N PRO A 10 11.08 6.61 27.06
CA PRO A 10 10.54 6.12 25.81
C PRO A 10 9.23 6.83 25.45
N PRO A 11 8.92 7.01 24.16
CA PRO A 11 7.63 7.52 23.74
C PRO A 11 6.52 6.49 24.00
N SER A 12 5.30 6.98 24.19
CA SER A 12 4.10 6.11 24.24
C SER A 12 3.69 5.72 22.82
N VAL A 13 3.42 4.43 22.59
CA VAL A 13 3.00 3.89 21.30
C VAL A 13 1.63 3.20 21.46
N ARG A 14 0.70 3.54 20.56
CA ARG A 14 -0.63 2.93 20.50
C ARG A 14 -0.93 2.45 19.08
N ALA A 15 -1.24 1.17 18.93
CA ALA A 15 -1.81 0.61 17.71
C ALA A 15 -3.27 1.05 17.58
N LEU A 16 -3.63 1.61 16.42
CA LEU A 16 -4.98 2.09 16.14
C LEU A 16 -5.83 1.04 15.42
N THR A 17 -5.18 0.18 14.63
CA THR A 17 -5.81 -0.92 13.89
C THR A 17 -6.07 -2.10 14.81
N THR A 18 -7.14 -2.03 15.61
CA THR A 18 -7.49 -3.09 16.59
C THR A 18 -8.93 -3.58 16.52
N ASN A 19 -9.67 -3.17 15.48
CA ASN A 19 -11.10 -3.47 15.33
C ASN A 19 -11.92 -3.08 16.58
N LYS A 20 -11.68 -1.85 17.08
CA LYS A 20 -12.33 -1.31 18.27
C LYS A 20 -12.14 -2.18 19.52
N GLY A 21 -10.92 -2.71 19.72
CA GLY A 21 -10.64 -3.54 20.89
C GLY A 21 -10.90 -5.04 20.72
N ARG A 22 -11.23 -5.51 19.51
CA ARG A 22 -11.67 -6.90 19.27
C ARG A 22 -10.64 -7.77 18.55
N CYS A 23 -9.59 -7.17 17.98
CA CYS A 23 -8.54 -7.93 17.30
C CYS A 23 -7.18 -7.73 17.99
N ARG A 24 -6.58 -8.83 18.42
CA ARG A 24 -5.20 -8.93 18.91
C ARG A 24 -4.32 -9.56 17.84
N PHE A 25 -3.63 -8.74 17.04
CA PHE A 25 -2.79 -9.22 15.94
C PHE A 25 -1.52 -9.94 16.38
N ASN A 26 -1.04 -9.61 17.57
CA ASN A 26 0.20 -10.14 18.10
C ASN A 26 0.14 -10.13 19.64
N PRO A 27 0.85 -11.03 20.32
CA PRO A 27 0.86 -11.06 21.78
C PRO A 27 1.31 -9.75 22.40
N ASN A 28 2.23 -9.06 21.72
CA ASN A 28 2.82 -7.80 22.12
C ASN A 28 2.04 -6.57 21.59
N ILE A 29 0.98 -6.78 20.80
CA ILE A 29 0.07 -5.73 20.31
C ILE A 29 -1.34 -6.06 20.80
N TYR A 30 -1.70 -5.50 21.94
CA TYR A 30 -2.94 -5.79 22.64
C TYR A 30 -4.14 -5.26 21.86
N ALA A 31 -5.30 -5.89 22.06
CA ALA A 31 -6.54 -5.43 21.44
C ALA A 31 -6.89 -3.99 21.86
N SER A 32 -6.52 -3.58 23.08
CA SER A 32 -6.65 -2.19 23.55
C SER A 32 -5.78 -1.17 22.79
N GLY A 33 -4.90 -1.63 21.91
CA GLY A 33 -3.93 -0.81 21.18
C GLY A 33 -2.61 -0.62 21.92
N LYS A 34 -2.47 -1.09 23.15
CA LYS A 34 -1.18 -1.03 23.86
C LYS A 34 -0.14 -1.90 23.15
N VAL A 35 1.03 -1.34 22.90
CA VAL A 35 2.19 -2.07 22.38
C VAL A 35 3.17 -2.32 23.52
N CYS A 36 3.55 -3.58 23.73
CA CYS A 36 4.53 -3.97 24.74
C CYS A 36 5.88 -4.24 24.07
N PHE A 37 6.91 -3.56 24.56
CA PHE A 37 8.31 -3.77 24.17
C PHE A 37 9.01 -4.64 25.22
N THR A 38 10.05 -5.35 24.81
CA THR A 38 10.92 -6.18 25.68
C THR A 38 11.71 -5.37 26.70
N TRP A 39 11.63 -4.03 26.69
CA TRP A 39 12.33 -3.11 27.60
C TRP A 39 11.99 -3.21 29.09
N ARG A 40 11.35 -4.30 29.52
CA ARG A 40 10.94 -4.56 30.91
C ARG A 40 11.54 -5.85 31.48
N GLY A 41 12.31 -6.62 30.72
CA GLY A 41 12.66 -8.01 31.05
C GLY A 41 14.06 -8.21 31.63
N HIS A 42 15.11 -7.90 30.87
CA HIS A 42 16.48 -8.26 31.22
C HIS A 42 17.42 -7.04 31.30
N PRO A 43 18.41 -7.06 32.22
CA PRO A 43 19.47 -6.06 32.25
C PRO A 43 20.19 -6.00 30.90
N GLY A 44 20.04 -4.89 30.18
CA GLY A 44 20.56 -4.69 28.82
C GLY A 44 19.49 -4.48 27.74
N GLU A 45 18.22 -4.78 28.04
CA GLU A 45 17.09 -4.57 27.11
C GLU A 45 16.29 -3.30 27.42
N GLU A 46 16.60 -2.61 28.52
CA GLU A 46 15.91 -1.38 28.95
C GLU A 46 16.06 -0.24 27.94
N TRP A 47 15.07 0.67 27.94
CA TRP A 47 15.13 1.88 27.12
C TRP A 47 16.40 2.67 27.44
N SER A 48 17.10 3.11 26.40
CA SER A 48 18.19 4.06 26.52
C SER A 48 18.00 5.21 25.53
N SER A 49 18.53 6.38 25.86
CA SER A 49 18.50 7.56 24.98
C SER A 49 19.29 7.38 23.67
N ALA A 50 20.02 6.27 23.52
CA ALA A 50 20.65 5.87 22.27
C ALA A 50 19.63 5.32 21.26
N GLN A 51 18.44 4.92 21.70
CA GLN A 51 17.37 4.43 20.83
C GLN A 51 16.55 5.60 20.26
N GLY A 52 16.22 5.49 18.98
CA GLY A 52 15.43 6.46 18.22
C GLY A 52 14.04 5.94 17.86
N LEU A 53 13.18 6.82 17.33
CA LEU A 53 11.86 6.41 16.80
C LEU A 53 11.99 5.32 15.73
N GLU A 54 13.03 5.37 14.90
CA GLU A 54 13.31 4.35 13.87
C GLU A 54 13.50 2.96 14.50
N SER A 55 14.34 2.84 15.54
CA SER A 55 14.52 1.55 16.23
C SER A 55 13.22 1.02 16.82
N ILE A 56 12.35 1.89 17.34
CA ILE A 56 11.04 1.51 17.86
C ILE A 56 10.16 0.95 16.73
N LEU A 57 10.10 1.63 15.59
CA LEU A 57 9.31 1.19 14.44
C LEU A 57 9.81 -0.15 13.88
N ILE A 58 11.13 -0.35 13.82
CA ILE A 58 11.73 -1.63 13.43
C ILE A 58 11.37 -2.74 14.43
N SER A 59 11.42 -2.46 15.75
CA SER A 59 11.00 -3.42 16.77
C SER A 59 9.52 -3.79 16.66
N ILE A 60 8.64 -2.83 16.36
CA ILE A 60 7.21 -3.14 16.11
C ILE A 60 7.06 -4.02 14.87
N GLN A 61 7.78 -3.72 13.79
CA GLN A 61 7.74 -4.52 12.57
C GLN A 61 8.24 -5.94 12.81
N SER A 62 9.30 -6.13 13.62
CA SER A 62 9.83 -7.47 13.92
C SER A 62 8.87 -8.34 14.74
N LEU A 63 7.92 -7.74 15.46
CA LEU A 63 6.86 -8.50 16.14
C LEU A 63 5.91 -9.17 15.14
N LEU A 64 5.75 -8.62 13.93
CA LEU A 64 4.86 -9.13 12.90
C LEU A 64 5.53 -10.29 12.13
N SER A 65 5.80 -11.38 12.84
CA SER A 65 6.44 -12.58 12.30
C SER A 65 5.50 -13.45 11.47
N ASN A 66 6.06 -14.37 10.69
CA ASN A 66 5.28 -15.37 9.93
C ASN A 66 4.49 -16.32 10.83
N ASN A 67 4.95 -16.51 12.08
CA ASN A 67 4.35 -17.40 13.08
C ASN A 67 4.07 -16.62 14.37
N PRO A 68 2.97 -15.84 14.43
CA PRO A 68 2.66 -15.04 15.62
C PRO A 68 2.32 -15.88 16.86
N TYR A 69 2.07 -17.18 16.70
CA TYR A 69 1.85 -18.14 17.79
C TYR A 69 3.09 -18.29 18.69
N GLU A 70 4.28 -18.29 18.08
CA GLU A 70 5.55 -18.49 18.81
C GLU A 70 5.94 -17.26 19.66
N ASN A 71 5.26 -16.13 19.43
CA ASN A 71 5.44 -14.93 20.23
C ASN A 71 4.63 -14.98 21.54
N GLU A 72 3.76 -15.99 21.74
CA GLU A 72 2.99 -16.11 22.99
C GLU A 72 3.89 -16.68 24.09
N PRO A 73 3.85 -16.11 25.31
CA PRO A 73 4.64 -16.60 26.42
C PRO A 73 4.38 -18.09 26.71
N GLY A 74 5.44 -18.89 26.72
CA GLY A 74 5.37 -20.33 26.96
C GLY A 74 5.12 -21.18 25.71
N TYR A 75 5.01 -20.56 24.53
CA TYR A 75 4.80 -21.24 23.25
C TYR A 75 5.99 -21.14 22.28
N GLU A 76 7.13 -20.64 22.73
CA GLU A 76 8.32 -20.37 21.92
C GLU A 76 8.88 -21.67 21.30
N ASN A 77 8.89 -22.75 22.08
CA ASN A 77 9.37 -24.08 21.68
C ASN A 77 8.24 -25.12 21.64
N ALA A 78 6.99 -24.66 21.48
CA ALA A 78 5.82 -25.53 21.45
C ALA A 78 5.78 -26.33 20.15
N HIS A 79 6.00 -27.65 20.24
CA HIS A 79 6.18 -28.55 19.10
C HIS A 79 5.36 -29.84 19.19
N THR A 80 4.39 -29.93 20.11
CA THR A 80 3.47 -31.07 20.16
C THR A 80 2.64 -31.15 18.87
N ALA A 81 1.98 -32.30 18.65
CA ALA A 81 1.09 -32.44 17.49
C ALA A 81 -0.04 -31.40 17.52
N GLU A 82 -0.58 -31.12 18.70
CA GLU A 82 -1.63 -30.11 18.93
C GLU A 82 -1.10 -28.69 18.67
N ASP A 83 0.12 -28.37 19.13
CA ASP A 83 0.73 -27.06 18.87
C ASP A 83 0.91 -26.78 17.38
N LYS A 84 1.26 -27.80 16.58
CA LYS A 84 1.38 -27.64 15.13
C LYS A 84 0.04 -27.27 14.49
N GLU A 85 -1.06 -27.89 14.95
CA GLU A 85 -2.40 -27.58 14.47
C GLU A 85 -2.85 -26.18 14.92
N TRP A 86 -2.58 -25.80 16.17
CA TRP A 86 -2.88 -24.47 16.69
C TRP A 86 -2.08 -23.38 16.00
N LYS A 87 -0.80 -23.62 15.71
CA LYS A 87 0.06 -22.71 14.92
C LYS A 87 -0.57 -22.40 13.56
N VAL A 88 -0.96 -23.42 12.82
CA VAL A 88 -1.59 -23.26 11.50
C VAL A 88 -2.90 -22.47 11.63
N SER A 89 -3.77 -22.89 12.55
CA SER A 89 -5.09 -22.28 12.75
C SER A 89 -5.00 -20.82 13.18
N TYR A 90 -4.00 -20.47 14.01
CA TYR A 90 -3.76 -19.10 14.42
C TYR A 90 -3.25 -18.23 13.27
N VAL A 91 -2.31 -18.75 12.46
CA VAL A 91 -1.82 -18.06 11.25
C VAL A 91 -2.96 -17.78 10.26
N GLU A 92 -3.84 -18.75 10.03
CA GLU A 92 -5.01 -18.60 9.15
C GLU A 92 -5.95 -17.48 9.64
N LYS A 93 -6.26 -17.50 10.93
CA LYS A 93 -7.09 -16.50 11.60
C LYS A 93 -6.49 -15.09 11.49
N ILE A 94 -5.19 -14.95 11.79
CA ILE A 94 -4.47 -13.67 11.69
C ILE A 94 -4.42 -13.18 10.23
N ARG A 95 -4.21 -14.08 9.26
CA ARG A 95 -4.22 -13.74 7.83
C ARG A 95 -5.56 -13.16 7.41
N HIS A 96 -6.66 -13.82 7.78
CA HIS A 96 -8.01 -13.35 7.47
C HIS A 96 -8.28 -11.96 8.06
N GLU A 97 -7.97 -11.78 9.34
CA GLU A 97 -8.20 -10.52 10.05
C GLU A 97 -7.27 -9.40 9.57
N ASN A 98 -6.04 -9.71 9.14
CA ASN A 98 -5.13 -8.75 8.49
C ASN A 98 -5.72 -8.22 7.18
N LEU A 99 -6.21 -9.12 6.32
CA LEU A 99 -6.87 -8.70 5.07
C LEU A 99 -8.10 -7.83 5.37
N ARG A 100 -8.95 -8.27 6.30
CA ARG A 100 -10.19 -7.58 6.62
C ARG A 100 -9.97 -6.20 7.26
N ILE A 101 -9.16 -6.13 8.31
CA ILE A 101 -9.06 -4.95 9.19
C ILE A 101 -7.85 -4.08 8.84
N ALA A 102 -6.71 -4.67 8.47
CA ALA A 102 -5.50 -3.88 8.22
C ALA A 102 -5.40 -3.39 6.77
N VAL A 103 -5.99 -4.13 5.82
CA VAL A 103 -5.99 -3.76 4.39
C VAL A 103 -7.32 -3.13 3.97
N ILE A 104 -8.43 -3.86 4.11
CA ILE A 104 -9.71 -3.47 3.50
C ILE A 104 -10.37 -2.29 4.25
N GLU A 105 -10.60 -2.40 5.56
CA GLU A 105 -11.33 -1.37 6.34
C GLU A 105 -10.73 0.05 6.24
N PRO A 106 -9.40 0.27 6.33
CA PRO A 106 -8.81 1.61 6.23
C PRO A 106 -8.94 2.20 4.82
N LEU A 107 -9.02 1.35 3.79
CA LEU A 107 -9.24 1.79 2.41
C LEU A 107 -10.72 2.11 2.17
N GLU A 108 -11.64 1.27 2.66
CA GLU A 108 -13.08 1.55 2.61
C GLU A 108 -13.41 2.87 3.31
N SER A 109 -12.85 3.10 4.50
CA SER A 109 -13.00 4.36 5.22
C SER A 109 -12.47 5.55 4.41
N SER A 110 -11.31 5.41 3.76
CA SER A 110 -10.71 6.48 2.93
C SER A 110 -11.46 6.75 1.62
N LEU A 111 -12.31 5.82 1.19
CA LEU A 111 -13.10 5.90 -0.04
C LEU A 111 -14.59 6.13 0.26
N GLY A 112 -14.98 6.28 1.53
CA GLY A 112 -16.38 6.45 1.93
C GLY A 112 -17.28 5.25 1.61
N ILE A 113 -16.72 4.03 1.56
CA ILE A 113 -17.49 2.81 1.28
C ILE A 113 -18.09 2.32 2.59
N LEU A 114 -19.42 2.27 2.68
CA LEU A 114 -20.10 1.69 3.83
C LEU A 114 -19.98 0.16 3.81
N PRO A 115 -19.91 -0.50 4.98
CA PRO A 115 -19.97 -1.96 5.05
C PRO A 115 -21.32 -2.38 4.47
N HIS A 116 -21.28 -3.07 3.32
CA HIS A 116 -22.41 -3.55 2.46
C HIS A 116 -22.53 -2.91 1.07
N GLY A 117 -21.60 -2.06 0.64
CA GLY A 117 -21.47 -1.67 -0.77
C GLY A 117 -22.53 -0.70 -1.28
N SER A 118 -23.36 -0.14 -0.39
CA SER A 118 -24.13 1.07 -0.67
C SER A 118 -23.16 2.26 -0.65
N THR A 119 -23.05 2.91 -1.79
CA THR A 119 -22.37 4.20 -1.91
C THR A 119 -23.23 5.26 -1.21
N SER A 120 -22.65 6.05 -0.30
CA SER A 120 -23.33 7.22 0.25
C SER A 120 -23.49 8.26 -0.86
N ALA A 121 -24.67 8.31 -1.46
CA ALA A 121 -25.10 9.45 -2.24
C ALA A 121 -25.56 10.57 -1.28
N VAL A 122 -24.73 11.62 -1.22
CA VAL A 122 -25.06 13.05 -0.97
C VAL A 122 -25.70 13.45 0.36
N SER A 123 -25.04 14.40 1.05
CA SER A 123 -25.73 15.59 1.57
C SER A 123 -24.80 16.80 1.54
N GLU A 124 -24.59 17.34 0.34
CA GLU A 124 -24.53 18.79 0.17
C GLU A 124 -25.98 19.26 0.00
N ARG A 125 -26.58 19.81 1.06
CA ARG A 125 -27.66 20.79 0.94
C ARG A 125 -27.54 21.79 2.09
N ALA A 126 -27.19 23.01 1.71
CA ALA A 126 -27.46 24.20 2.49
C ALA A 126 -28.98 24.49 2.45
N SER A 127 -29.54 24.81 3.62
CA SER A 127 -30.72 25.65 3.88
C SER A 127 -30.83 25.71 5.41
N GLU A 128 -30.42 26.80 6.05
CA GLU A 128 -31.26 27.96 6.40
C GLU A 128 -32.41 27.59 7.37
N ASP A 129 -32.29 28.20 8.56
CA ASP A 129 -33.26 28.40 9.65
C ASP A 129 -33.77 27.19 10.43
N ASP A 130 -33.32 27.06 11.69
CA ASP A 130 -34.22 27.06 12.85
C ASP A 130 -33.41 27.35 14.14
N ASP A 131 -33.85 28.39 14.85
CA ASP A 131 -33.44 28.77 16.20
C ASP A 131 -33.88 27.69 17.21
N ASP A 132 -32.97 27.17 18.05
CA ASP A 132 -33.31 26.80 19.43
C ASP A 132 -32.06 26.69 20.33
N ASP A 133 -32.25 27.12 21.58
CA ASP A 133 -31.26 27.40 22.61
C ASP A 133 -30.60 26.17 23.26
N GLY A 134 -29.36 26.34 23.74
CA GLY A 134 -28.92 25.73 25.00
C GLY A 134 -27.84 24.64 24.96
N GLU A 135 -26.73 24.96 25.62
CA GLU A 135 -25.64 24.08 26.12
C GLU A 135 -24.56 23.63 25.12
N GLY A 136 -23.49 24.44 25.07
CA GLY A 136 -22.24 24.09 24.42
C GLY A 136 -21.55 22.89 25.06
N GLN A 137 -21.66 21.73 24.42
CA GLN A 137 -20.69 20.65 24.55
C GLN A 137 -19.40 21.09 23.83
N THR A 138 -18.40 21.51 24.60
CA THR A 138 -17.01 21.57 24.14
C THR A 138 -16.59 20.19 23.67
N LEU A 139 -16.60 19.98 22.35
CA LEU A 139 -16.01 18.83 21.69
C LEU A 139 -14.53 18.74 22.09
N SER A 140 -14.10 17.59 22.63
CA SER A 140 -12.70 17.31 22.95
C SER A 140 -11.82 17.45 21.72
N GLU A 141 -10.60 18.01 21.87
CA GLU A 141 -9.64 18.17 20.77
C GLU A 141 -9.28 16.84 20.04
N ASP A 142 -9.57 15.70 20.67
CA ASP A 142 -9.39 14.34 20.11
C ASP A 142 -10.41 13.97 19.01
N ASP A 143 -11.50 14.73 18.83
CA ASP A 143 -12.53 14.46 17.80
C ASP A 143 -12.36 15.27 16.51
N LYS A 144 -11.25 16.01 16.36
CA LYS A 144 -10.89 16.53 15.03
C LYS A 144 -10.66 15.33 14.10
N PRO A 145 -11.35 15.23 12.95
CA PRO A 145 -11.08 14.16 12.01
C PRO A 145 -9.62 14.26 11.61
N VAL A 146 -8.82 13.30 12.08
CA VAL A 146 -7.41 13.19 11.70
C VAL A 146 -7.42 13.05 10.18
N VAL A 147 -6.97 14.09 9.48
CA VAL A 147 -6.74 14.01 8.04
C VAL A 147 -5.82 12.82 7.84
N ASP A 148 -6.32 11.80 7.15
CA ASP A 148 -5.61 10.56 6.98
C ASP A 148 -4.46 10.76 5.98
N GLN A 149 -3.34 11.25 6.48
CA GLN A 149 -2.13 11.55 5.71
C GLN A 149 -1.57 10.32 4.98
N PHE A 150 -2.02 9.11 5.33
CA PHE A 150 -1.58 7.88 4.72
C PHE A 150 -2.60 7.28 3.74
N ALA A 151 -3.75 7.93 3.52
CA ALA A 151 -4.80 7.42 2.66
C ALA A 151 -4.30 7.14 1.23
N ASP A 152 -3.65 8.12 0.59
CA ASP A 152 -3.10 7.92 -0.77
C ASP A 152 -1.98 6.88 -0.80
N LEU A 153 -1.09 6.90 0.20
CA LEU A 153 -0.03 5.89 0.31
C LEU A 153 -0.61 4.46 0.36
N ARG A 154 -1.69 4.25 1.13
CA ARG A 154 -2.37 2.96 1.20
C ARG A 154 -3.04 2.61 -0.13
N LYS A 155 -3.71 3.55 -0.80
CA LYS A 155 -4.32 3.32 -2.13
C LYS A 155 -3.27 2.89 -3.16
N ARG A 156 -2.11 3.56 -3.21
CA ARG A 156 -1.01 3.20 -4.13
C ARG A 156 -0.43 1.82 -3.83
N ARG A 157 -0.07 1.55 -2.57
CA ARG A 157 0.46 0.25 -2.16
C ARG A 157 -0.56 -0.87 -2.35
N PHE A 158 -1.84 -0.58 -2.18
CA PHE A 158 -2.90 -1.55 -2.44
C PHE A 158 -2.93 -1.98 -3.91
N LEU A 159 -2.80 -1.04 -4.85
CA LEU A 159 -2.71 -1.36 -6.28
C LEU A 159 -1.45 -2.19 -6.62
N TRP A 160 -0.34 -1.93 -5.92
CA TRP A 160 0.89 -2.71 -6.08
C TRP A 160 0.75 -4.17 -5.63
N TYR A 161 0.08 -4.40 -4.51
CA TYR A 161 -0.03 -5.74 -3.91
C TYR A 161 -1.38 -6.42 -4.20
N PHE A 162 -2.21 -5.87 -5.10
CA PHE A 162 -3.54 -6.38 -5.42
C PHE A 162 -3.52 -7.88 -5.78
N ASP A 163 -2.62 -8.28 -6.68
CA ASP A 163 -2.45 -9.68 -7.09
C ASP A 163 -2.04 -10.57 -5.91
N SER A 164 -1.15 -10.08 -5.03
CA SER A 164 -0.75 -10.80 -3.81
C SER A 164 -1.92 -11.04 -2.85
N TYR A 165 -2.81 -10.05 -2.68
CA TYR A 165 -4.02 -10.21 -1.85
C TYR A 165 -4.97 -11.24 -2.46
N ILE A 166 -5.18 -11.17 -3.77
CA ILE A 166 -6.06 -12.07 -4.50
C ILE A 166 -5.55 -13.51 -4.43
N GLN A 167 -4.26 -13.75 -4.68
CA GLN A 167 -3.66 -15.09 -4.54
C GLN A 167 -3.74 -15.63 -3.12
N ALA A 168 -3.53 -14.77 -2.10
CA ALA A 168 -3.65 -15.18 -0.70
C ALA A 168 -5.09 -15.56 -0.33
N ILE A 169 -6.08 -14.87 -0.88
CA ILE A 169 -7.51 -15.17 -0.71
C ILE A 169 -7.86 -16.48 -1.41
N ASP A 170 -7.45 -16.64 -2.67
CA ASP A 170 -7.80 -17.81 -3.48
C ASP A 170 -7.17 -19.10 -2.92
N ALA A 171 -5.93 -19.03 -2.44
CA ALA A 171 -5.27 -20.14 -1.76
C ALA A 171 -5.93 -20.50 -0.42
N ALA A 172 -6.49 -19.54 0.30
CA ALA A 172 -7.16 -19.81 1.57
C ALA A 172 -8.60 -20.29 1.39
N ASP A 173 -9.30 -19.84 0.34
CA ASP A 173 -10.67 -20.27 0.00
C ASP A 173 -10.71 -21.72 -0.49
N SER A 174 -9.63 -22.22 -1.13
CA SER A 174 -9.51 -23.64 -1.49
C SER A 174 -9.38 -24.57 -0.29
N ASP A 175 -8.75 -24.08 0.78
CA ASP A 175 -8.35 -24.89 1.93
C ASP A 175 -9.38 -24.81 3.07
N ILE A 176 -10.12 -23.70 3.18
CA ILE A 176 -10.97 -23.39 4.34
C ILE A 176 -12.44 -23.30 3.95
N SER A 177 -13.28 -24.13 4.59
CA SER A 177 -14.73 -24.09 4.39
C SER A 177 -15.36 -22.75 4.78
N ARG A 178 -16.29 -22.27 3.95
CA ARG A 178 -16.99 -21.00 4.15
C ARG A 178 -17.72 -20.95 5.50
N LYS A 179 -17.59 -19.83 6.22
CA LYS A 179 -18.18 -19.58 7.54
C LYS A 179 -17.73 -20.54 8.65
N ARG A 180 -16.61 -21.26 8.46
CA ARG A 180 -15.94 -21.96 9.56
C ARG A 180 -15.59 -20.93 10.64
N LYS A 181 -15.96 -21.21 11.89
CA LYS A 181 -15.63 -20.35 13.03
C LYS A 181 -14.13 -20.41 13.29
N PHE A 182 -13.57 -19.28 13.74
CA PHE A 182 -12.20 -19.24 14.21
C PHE A 182 -11.99 -20.22 15.36
N GLN A 183 -10.94 -21.02 15.27
CA GLN A 183 -10.56 -21.89 16.37
C GLN A 183 -10.03 -21.02 17.51
N ARG A 184 -10.52 -21.28 18.71
CA ARG A 184 -10.05 -20.61 19.91
C ARG A 184 -8.71 -21.21 20.32
N MET A 185 -7.72 -20.36 20.54
CA MET A 185 -6.39 -20.81 20.94
C MET A 185 -6.33 -21.05 22.46
N PRO A 186 -5.41 -21.90 22.96
CA PRO A 186 -5.31 -22.19 24.39
C PRO A 186 -5.06 -20.96 25.27
N PHE A 187 -4.34 -19.96 24.74
CA PHE A 187 -4.04 -18.69 25.42
C PHE A 187 -5.17 -17.64 25.33
N GLU A 188 -6.26 -17.92 24.60
CA GLU A 188 -7.41 -17.02 24.51
C GLU A 188 -8.40 -17.29 25.66
N SER A 189 -8.43 -16.38 26.64
CA SER A 189 -9.28 -16.43 27.83
C SER A 189 -10.36 -15.33 27.81
N GLN A 190 -11.21 -15.27 28.85
CA GLN A 190 -12.26 -14.24 28.94
C GLN A 190 -11.62 -12.84 28.94
N GLY A 191 -11.93 -12.03 27.92
CA GLY A 191 -11.37 -10.69 27.72
C GLY A 191 -10.21 -10.61 26.71
N ASN A 192 -9.75 -11.74 26.17
CA ASN A 192 -8.70 -11.81 25.15
C ASN A 192 -9.05 -12.85 24.06
N THR A 193 -10.28 -12.79 23.55
CA THR A 193 -10.74 -13.65 22.45
C THR A 193 -10.74 -12.87 21.14
N MET A 194 -10.48 -13.57 20.05
CA MET A 194 -10.70 -13.07 18.70
C MET A 194 -11.70 -14.00 18.03
N ASP A 195 -12.97 -13.74 18.31
CA ASP A 195 -14.10 -14.51 17.81
C ASP A 195 -14.50 -14.02 16.41
N GLY A 196 -14.85 -14.96 15.53
CA GLY A 196 -15.20 -14.66 14.15
C GLY A 196 -15.37 -15.91 13.30
N HIS A 197 -15.46 -15.71 12.00
CA HIS A 197 -15.55 -16.78 11.02
C HIS A 197 -14.84 -16.36 9.73
N PHE A 198 -14.41 -17.34 8.95
CA PHE A 198 -13.81 -17.12 7.65
C PHE A 198 -14.90 -16.80 6.60
N ASP A 199 -14.72 -15.71 5.84
CA ASP A 199 -15.55 -15.38 4.68
C ASP A 199 -14.69 -14.80 3.54
N TYR A 200 -13.77 -15.63 3.03
CA TYR A 200 -12.89 -15.28 1.90
C TYR A 200 -13.65 -14.82 0.64
N PRO A 201 -14.82 -15.39 0.27
CA PRO A 201 -15.60 -14.88 -0.86
C PRO A 201 -16.02 -13.41 -0.69
N GLU A 202 -16.40 -13.00 0.52
CA GLU A 202 -16.74 -11.60 0.81
C GLU A 202 -15.50 -10.72 0.82
N LEU A 203 -14.38 -11.19 1.38
CA LEU A 203 -13.10 -10.45 1.31
C LEU A 203 -12.68 -10.25 -0.15
N ARG A 204 -12.81 -11.26 -1.01
CA ARG A 204 -12.54 -11.18 -2.44
C ARG A 204 -13.37 -10.08 -3.09
N ARG A 205 -14.69 -10.10 -2.86
CA ARG A 205 -15.62 -9.10 -3.39
C ARG A 205 -15.21 -7.68 -2.98
N ARG A 206 -14.87 -7.48 -1.71
CA ARG A 206 -14.45 -6.17 -1.17
C ARG A 206 -13.12 -5.69 -1.76
N VAL A 207 -12.12 -6.57 -1.88
CA VAL A 207 -10.82 -6.25 -2.49
C VAL A 207 -10.97 -5.85 -3.96
N VAL A 208 -11.80 -6.56 -4.73
CA VAL A 208 -12.09 -6.20 -6.13
C VAL A 208 -12.80 -4.85 -6.21
N LEU A 209 -13.82 -4.62 -5.38
CA LEU A 209 -14.54 -3.35 -5.34
C LEU A 209 -13.61 -2.17 -4.99
N LEU A 210 -12.70 -2.36 -4.04
CA LEU A 210 -11.70 -1.36 -3.67
C LEU A 210 -10.81 -0.99 -4.85
N ARG A 211 -10.31 -2.01 -5.57
CA ARG A 211 -9.49 -1.79 -6.78
C ARG A 211 -10.26 -0.97 -7.81
N GLU A 212 -11.50 -1.35 -8.11
CA GLU A 212 -12.34 -0.63 -9.07
C GLU A 212 -12.55 0.83 -8.65
N LYS A 213 -12.86 1.08 -7.37
CA LYS A 213 -13.05 2.44 -6.85
C LYS A 213 -11.79 3.29 -6.94
N ILE A 214 -10.61 2.74 -6.63
CA ILE A 214 -9.34 3.47 -6.74
C ILE A 214 -9.02 3.77 -8.21
N ILE A 215 -9.27 2.84 -9.13
CA ILE A 215 -9.07 3.06 -10.57
C ILE A 215 -10.06 4.12 -11.09
N CYS A 216 -11.33 4.05 -10.71
CA CYS A 216 -12.32 5.07 -11.05
C CYS A 216 -11.92 6.46 -10.53
N GLU A 217 -11.48 6.57 -9.26
CA GLU A 217 -10.94 7.81 -8.70
C GLU A 217 -9.78 8.35 -9.57
N THR A 218 -8.87 7.46 -9.98
CA THR A 218 -7.71 7.83 -10.81
C THR A 218 -8.13 8.36 -12.18
N HIS A 219 -9.14 7.76 -12.82
CA HIS A 219 -9.66 8.24 -14.09
C HIS A 219 -10.46 9.53 -13.94
N ASN A 220 -11.14 9.73 -12.81
CA ASN A 220 -11.92 10.95 -12.53
C ASN A 220 -11.03 12.18 -12.39
N TRP A 221 -9.76 12.03 -11.97
CA TRP A 221 -8.77 13.11 -11.97
C TRP A 221 -8.64 13.82 -13.32
N LEU A 222 -8.89 13.13 -14.43
CA LEU A 222 -8.88 13.74 -15.76
C LEU A 222 -9.96 14.81 -15.91
N SER A 223 -11.18 14.48 -15.48
CA SER A 223 -12.34 15.36 -15.58
C SER A 223 -12.25 16.50 -14.56
N GLU A 224 -11.86 16.17 -13.32
CA GLU A 224 -11.59 17.16 -12.27
C GLU A 224 -10.48 18.14 -12.70
N GLY A 225 -9.40 17.61 -13.29
CA GLY A 225 -8.27 18.39 -13.79
C GLY A 225 -8.63 19.32 -14.95
N LEU A 226 -9.50 18.89 -15.87
CA LEU A 226 -10.04 19.79 -16.90
C LEU A 226 -10.89 20.90 -16.29
N GLY A 227 -11.66 20.60 -15.23
CA GLY A 227 -12.35 21.61 -14.44
C GLY A 227 -11.38 22.62 -13.81
N ALA A 228 -10.32 22.13 -13.17
CA ALA A 228 -9.26 22.95 -12.57
C ALA A 228 -8.56 23.85 -13.60
N LYS A 229 -8.31 23.33 -14.82
CA LYS A 229 -7.73 24.11 -15.92
C LYS A 229 -8.68 25.22 -16.39
N LYS A 230 -9.99 24.93 -16.52
CA LYS A 230 -11.00 25.94 -16.89
C LYS A 230 -11.16 27.03 -15.84
N GLN A 231 -10.97 26.67 -14.57
CA GLN A 231 -10.99 27.61 -13.44
C GLN A 231 -9.64 28.33 -13.24
N GLU A 232 -8.67 28.12 -14.15
CA GLU A 232 -7.32 28.70 -14.08
C GLU A 232 -6.61 28.46 -12.74
N LEU A 233 -6.89 27.32 -12.09
CA LEU A 233 -6.19 26.97 -10.86
C LEU A 233 -4.69 26.83 -11.13
N GLY A 234 -3.88 27.42 -10.23
CA GLY A 234 -2.43 27.49 -10.40
C GLY A 234 -1.74 26.14 -10.58
N ILE A 235 -2.37 25.04 -10.15
CA ILE A 235 -1.86 23.66 -10.28
C ILE A 235 -1.77 23.25 -11.76
N ALA A 236 -2.80 23.53 -12.57
CA ALA A 236 -2.81 23.15 -13.98
C ALA A 236 -1.68 23.87 -14.75
N SER A 237 -1.50 25.16 -14.48
CA SER A 237 -0.43 25.99 -15.05
C SER A 237 0.96 25.56 -14.56
N ASN A 238 1.07 25.17 -13.29
CA ASN A 238 2.32 24.65 -12.72
C ASN A 238 2.72 23.32 -13.39
N LEU A 239 1.81 22.35 -13.49
CA LEU A 239 2.07 21.07 -14.15
C LEU A 239 2.42 21.25 -15.63
N GLN A 240 1.73 22.15 -16.34
CA GLN A 240 2.05 22.50 -17.73
C GLN A 240 3.48 23.04 -17.86
N ARG A 241 3.87 23.95 -16.97
CA ARG A 241 5.24 24.49 -16.94
C ARG A 241 6.28 23.41 -16.61
N GLN A 242 5.99 22.54 -15.64
CA GLN A 242 6.88 21.42 -15.31
C GLN A 242 7.07 20.49 -16.51
N TYR A 243 5.98 20.18 -17.24
CA TYR A 243 6.04 19.38 -18.46
C TYR A 243 6.98 20.02 -19.51
N GLU A 244 6.78 21.31 -19.82
CA GLU A 244 7.60 22.03 -20.80
C GLU A 244 9.07 22.03 -20.43
N GLN A 245 9.39 22.27 -19.16
CA GLN A 245 10.76 22.23 -18.63
C GLN A 245 11.39 20.85 -18.77
N ILE A 246 10.65 19.78 -18.44
CA ILE A 246 11.16 18.40 -18.54
C ILE A 246 11.41 18.02 -20.00
N VAL A 247 10.49 18.36 -20.91
CA VAL A 247 10.64 18.06 -22.34
C VAL A 247 11.83 18.82 -22.94
N GLU A 248 12.04 20.08 -22.56
CA GLU A 248 13.20 20.86 -23.00
C GLU A 248 14.51 20.27 -22.45
N ASP A 249 14.55 19.90 -21.17
CA ASP A 249 15.70 19.25 -20.55
C ASP A 249 16.06 17.93 -21.24
N LEU A 250 15.06 17.09 -21.55
CA LEU A 250 15.26 15.82 -22.27
C LEU A 250 15.82 16.03 -23.67
N LYS A 251 15.30 17.02 -24.40
CA LYS A 251 15.82 17.42 -25.72
C LYS A 251 17.27 17.91 -25.63
N ARG A 252 17.59 18.72 -24.62
CA ARG A 252 18.94 19.26 -24.40
C ARG A 252 19.95 18.15 -24.08
N GLN A 253 19.55 17.16 -23.28
CA GLN A 253 20.39 16.01 -22.93
C GLN A 253 20.56 15.00 -24.08
N LYS A 254 19.86 15.17 -25.21
CA LYS A 254 19.79 14.21 -26.32
C LYS A 254 19.41 12.81 -25.84
N ASN A 255 18.56 12.73 -24.81
CA ASN A 255 18.11 11.46 -24.28
C ASN A 255 16.95 10.93 -25.12
N PHE A 256 17.26 10.29 -26.25
CA PHE A 256 16.26 9.70 -27.16
C PHE A 256 15.57 8.46 -26.57
N ALA A 257 15.96 8.02 -25.37
CA ALA A 257 15.36 6.86 -24.72
C ALA A 257 13.98 7.16 -24.10
N VAL A 258 13.60 8.44 -23.96
CA VAL A 258 12.36 8.85 -23.31
C VAL A 258 11.64 9.87 -24.17
N ASP A 259 10.35 9.64 -24.37
CA ASP A 259 9.44 10.58 -25.00
C ASP A 259 8.23 10.86 -24.08
N LEU A 260 7.79 12.11 -24.05
CA LEU A 260 6.79 12.62 -23.12
C LEU A 260 5.80 13.53 -23.85
N GLU A 261 4.53 13.15 -23.82
CA GLU A 261 3.44 13.85 -24.49
C GLU A 261 2.26 14.10 -23.55
N LEU A 262 1.57 15.22 -23.73
CA LEU A 262 0.31 15.48 -23.04
C LEU A 262 -0.86 14.92 -23.84
N VAL A 263 -1.62 14.01 -23.23
CA VAL A 263 -2.77 13.40 -23.92
C VAL A 263 -3.90 14.42 -24.02
N GLY A 264 -4.24 14.83 -25.25
CA GLY A 264 -5.35 15.76 -25.51
C GLY A 264 -5.17 17.14 -24.88
N THR A 265 -3.93 17.60 -24.68
CA THR A 265 -3.58 18.87 -24.00
C THR A 265 -4.00 18.96 -22.53
N ASN A 266 -4.30 17.81 -21.90
CA ASN A 266 -4.63 17.74 -20.48
C ASN A 266 -3.34 17.63 -19.65
N PRO A 267 -3.01 18.62 -18.79
CA PRO A 267 -1.80 18.58 -17.97
C PRO A 267 -1.84 17.50 -16.88
N PHE A 268 -2.98 16.84 -16.66
CA PHE A 268 -3.17 15.77 -15.67
C PHE A 268 -3.01 14.35 -16.24
N LEU A 269 -2.78 14.21 -17.55
CA LEU A 269 -2.54 12.93 -18.22
C LEU A 269 -1.32 12.99 -19.13
N TRP A 270 -0.24 12.35 -18.69
CA TRP A 270 0.99 12.30 -19.47
C TRP A 270 1.12 10.91 -20.09
N ALA A 271 1.36 10.88 -21.40
CA ALA A 271 1.83 9.70 -22.10
C ALA A 271 3.36 9.69 -22.05
N PHE A 272 3.92 8.63 -21.49
CA PHE A 272 5.35 8.44 -21.38
C PHE A 272 5.72 7.21 -22.20
N THR A 273 6.64 7.36 -23.15
CA THR A 273 7.17 6.26 -23.94
C THR A 273 8.64 6.08 -23.60
N TYR A 274 9.00 4.86 -23.21
CA TYR A 274 10.39 4.47 -22.97
C TYR A 274 10.87 3.56 -24.09
N PHE A 275 11.97 3.98 -24.72
CA PHE A 275 12.71 3.20 -25.70
C PHE A 275 13.89 2.55 -24.99
N GLY A 276 13.92 1.22 -25.03
CA GLY A 276 14.99 0.45 -24.40
C GLY A 276 16.36 0.84 -24.93
N ARG A 277 17.30 1.12 -24.00
CA ARG A 277 18.66 1.53 -24.38
C ARG A 277 19.44 0.37 -25.01
N PRO A 278 20.35 0.66 -25.94
CA PRO A 278 21.30 -0.32 -26.45
C PRO A 278 22.05 -1.01 -25.31
N MET A 279 22.24 -2.32 -25.43
CA MET A 279 22.94 -3.16 -24.44
C MET A 279 22.24 -3.30 -23.07
N SER A 280 20.99 -2.85 -22.94
CA SER A 280 20.16 -3.12 -21.75
C SER A 280 19.30 -4.37 -21.91
N HIS A 281 18.69 -4.86 -20.83
CA HIS A 281 17.71 -5.95 -20.91
C HIS A 281 16.42 -5.59 -21.67
N LEU A 282 16.18 -4.29 -21.89
CA LEU A 282 15.02 -3.77 -22.58
C LEU A 282 15.33 -3.34 -24.03
N ASP A 283 16.55 -3.57 -24.50
CA ASP A 283 17.04 -3.13 -25.82
C ASP A 283 16.08 -3.50 -26.96
N GLY A 284 15.75 -2.51 -27.79
CA GLY A 284 14.80 -2.63 -28.89
C GLY A 284 13.32 -2.57 -28.50
N GLY A 285 12.97 -2.56 -27.21
CA GLY A 285 11.59 -2.48 -26.74
C GLY A 285 11.01 -1.07 -26.75
N ILE A 286 9.69 -0.96 -26.94
CA ILE A 286 8.92 0.29 -26.90
C ILE A 286 7.80 0.15 -25.87
N PHE A 287 7.98 0.76 -24.71
CA PHE A 287 7.03 0.64 -23.60
C PHE A 287 6.26 1.94 -23.42
N ARG A 288 4.93 1.89 -23.59
CA ARG A 288 4.04 3.03 -23.39
C ARG A 288 3.41 2.97 -22.01
N PHE A 289 3.32 4.12 -21.37
CA PHE A 289 2.78 4.29 -20.03
C PHE A 289 1.84 5.50 -19.99
N LYS A 290 0.82 5.41 -19.15
CA LYS A 290 -0.04 6.53 -18.77
C LYS A 290 0.20 6.93 -17.33
N ILE A 291 0.50 8.21 -17.14
CA ILE A 291 0.71 8.81 -15.83
C ILE A 291 -0.49 9.70 -15.55
N TYR A 292 -1.29 9.30 -14.56
CA TYR A 292 -2.43 10.06 -14.06
C TYR A 292 -1.97 10.89 -12.86
N ILE A 293 -2.19 12.21 -12.94
CA ILE A 293 -1.79 13.16 -11.90
C ILE A 293 -3.07 13.70 -11.25
N SER A 294 -3.10 13.68 -9.93
CA SER A 294 -4.23 14.23 -9.18
C SER A 294 -4.25 15.76 -9.24
N PRO A 295 -5.43 16.41 -9.32
CA PRO A 295 -5.59 17.83 -9.04
C PRO A 295 -5.12 18.26 -7.65
N ARG A 296 -4.94 17.30 -6.73
CA ARG A 296 -4.45 17.52 -5.36
C ARG A 296 -2.95 17.20 -5.22
N PHE A 297 -2.22 17.09 -6.32
CA PHE A 297 -0.76 16.92 -6.29
C PHE A 297 -0.08 18.13 -5.60
N PRO A 298 0.86 17.92 -4.64
CA PRO A 298 1.56 16.67 -4.31
C PRO A 298 0.98 15.86 -3.13
N ASP A 299 -0.15 16.25 -2.54
CA ASP A 299 -0.74 15.47 -1.43
C ASP A 299 -1.17 14.08 -1.89
N GLU A 300 -1.74 14.01 -3.10
CA GLU A 300 -1.97 12.76 -3.82
C GLU A 300 -0.90 12.53 -4.89
N GLN A 301 -0.25 11.37 -4.85
CA GLN A 301 0.87 11.08 -5.72
C GLN A 301 0.41 10.49 -7.07
N PRO A 302 1.17 10.67 -8.16
CA PRO A 302 0.80 10.17 -9.47
C PRO A 302 0.66 8.64 -9.50
N ARG A 303 -0.22 8.15 -10.37
CA ARG A 303 -0.46 6.71 -10.59
C ARG A 303 -0.06 6.37 -12.03
N VAL A 304 0.81 5.38 -12.18
CA VAL A 304 1.44 5.02 -13.45
C VAL A 304 0.98 3.63 -13.88
N PHE A 305 0.37 3.56 -15.06
CA PHE A 305 -0.10 2.32 -15.67
C PHE A 305 0.68 2.05 -16.95
N VAL A 306 1.15 0.82 -17.10
CA VAL A 306 1.82 0.34 -18.30
C VAL A 306 0.76 -0.08 -19.31
N GLU A 307 0.77 0.52 -20.50
CA GLU A 307 -0.11 0.12 -21.60
C GLU A 307 0.43 -1.07 -22.37
N THR A 308 1.75 -1.09 -22.59
CA THR A 308 2.43 -2.22 -23.25
C THR A 308 2.79 -3.29 -22.21
N PRO A 309 2.18 -4.49 -22.23
CA PRO A 309 2.43 -5.50 -21.20
C PRO A 309 3.92 -5.87 -21.11
N ILE A 310 4.46 -5.88 -19.89
CA ILE A 310 5.86 -6.24 -19.63
C ILE A 310 5.96 -7.17 -18.43
N PHE A 311 6.69 -8.28 -18.58
CA PHE A 311 7.01 -9.18 -17.48
C PHE A 311 8.22 -8.65 -16.69
N HIS A 312 7.95 -7.83 -15.67
CA HIS A 312 9.00 -7.13 -14.92
C HIS A 312 8.76 -7.15 -13.41
N ILE A 313 9.83 -7.18 -12.61
CA ILE A 313 9.75 -7.21 -11.14
C ILE A 313 9.08 -5.97 -10.53
N ARG A 314 9.13 -4.82 -11.21
CA ARG A 314 8.52 -3.54 -10.78
C ARG A 314 7.13 -3.28 -11.37
N VAL A 315 6.61 -4.16 -12.22
CA VAL A 315 5.30 -3.97 -12.86
C VAL A 315 4.36 -5.06 -12.36
N SER A 316 3.27 -4.66 -11.71
CA SER A 316 2.26 -5.63 -11.26
C SER A 316 1.60 -6.32 -12.46
N ARG A 317 0.95 -7.46 -12.22
CA ARG A 317 0.20 -8.18 -13.26
C ARG A 317 -0.92 -7.34 -13.91
N GLU A 318 -1.42 -6.36 -13.17
CA GLU A 318 -2.44 -5.39 -13.61
C GLU A 318 -1.84 -4.19 -14.37
N GLY A 319 -0.53 -4.21 -14.65
CA GLY A 319 0.17 -3.12 -15.33
C GLY A 319 0.41 -1.90 -14.43
N VAL A 320 0.38 -2.02 -13.11
CA VAL A 320 0.69 -0.89 -12.21
C VAL A 320 2.19 -0.85 -11.93
N LEU A 321 2.83 0.27 -12.22
CA LEU A 321 4.26 0.44 -11.99
C LEU A 321 4.55 0.80 -10.52
N CYS A 322 5.50 0.07 -9.93
CA CYS A 322 6.05 0.31 -8.60
C CYS A 322 7.37 1.07 -8.70
N TYR A 323 7.36 2.33 -8.27
CA TYR A 323 8.53 3.20 -8.24
C TYR A 323 8.53 4.05 -6.99
N SER A 324 9.68 4.64 -6.66
CA SER A 324 9.83 5.50 -5.48
C SER A 324 10.71 6.70 -5.83
N PRO A 325 10.13 7.90 -5.96
CA PRO A 325 10.89 9.09 -6.30
C PRO A 325 11.68 9.61 -5.10
N ARG A 326 12.77 10.32 -5.37
CA ARG A 326 13.59 10.97 -4.32
C ARG A 326 12.86 12.11 -3.63
N ARG A 327 12.00 12.79 -4.39
CA ARG A 327 11.17 13.93 -3.99
C ARG A 327 9.78 13.76 -4.61
N THR A 328 8.75 14.09 -3.87
CA THR A 328 7.34 13.79 -4.19
C THR A 328 6.56 15.01 -4.67
N ASP A 329 7.23 16.17 -4.74
CA ASP A 329 6.64 17.48 -5.01
C ASP A 329 6.80 17.97 -6.46
N GLU A 330 7.68 17.33 -7.25
CA GLU A 330 7.93 17.72 -8.63
C GLU A 330 7.91 16.49 -9.55
N MET A 331 7.24 16.61 -10.71
CA MET A 331 7.07 15.52 -11.67
C MET A 331 8.39 15.03 -12.26
N ARG A 332 9.42 15.88 -12.32
CA ARG A 332 10.75 15.49 -12.82
C ARG A 332 11.30 14.28 -12.07
N TYR A 333 11.24 14.29 -10.75
CA TYR A 333 11.75 13.18 -9.93
C TYR A 333 10.91 11.91 -10.08
N HIS A 334 9.62 12.05 -10.42
CA HIS A 334 8.78 10.90 -10.77
C HIS A 334 9.23 10.27 -12.09
N ILE A 335 9.48 11.07 -13.14
CA ILE A 335 9.98 10.56 -14.42
C ILE A 335 11.34 9.88 -14.26
N GLU A 336 12.28 10.52 -13.55
CA GLU A 336 13.59 9.93 -13.26
C GLU A 336 13.47 8.59 -12.52
N ALA A 337 12.55 8.50 -11.54
CA ALA A 337 12.32 7.28 -10.77
C ALA A 337 11.60 6.18 -11.56
N ILE A 338 10.72 6.54 -12.51
CA ILE A 338 10.11 5.59 -13.45
C ILE A 338 11.19 4.95 -14.32
N VAL A 339 12.06 5.77 -14.93
CA VAL A 339 13.18 5.28 -15.74
C VAL A 339 14.12 4.42 -14.90
N ALA A 340 14.49 4.89 -13.71
CA ALA A 340 15.37 4.14 -12.81
C ALA A 340 14.76 2.79 -12.39
N ALA A 341 13.43 2.71 -12.19
CA ALA A 341 12.75 1.46 -11.85
C ALA A 341 12.73 0.45 -13.01
N LEU A 342 12.78 0.90 -14.25
CA LEU A 342 12.82 0.04 -15.44
C LEU A 342 14.25 -0.42 -15.78
N GLU A 343 15.25 0.44 -15.55
CA GLU A 343 16.66 0.18 -15.85
C GLU A 343 17.39 -0.57 -14.71
N GLU A 344 16.70 -0.92 -13.63
CA GLU A 344 17.32 -1.57 -12.46
C GLU A 344 17.62 -3.05 -12.71
N GLU A 345 18.86 -3.36 -13.12
CA GLU A 345 19.26 -4.73 -13.48
C GLU A 345 19.51 -5.65 -12.27
N SER A 346 19.97 -5.11 -11.14
CA SER A 346 20.34 -5.89 -9.95
C SER A 346 19.94 -5.20 -8.64
N PRO A 347 18.62 -5.01 -8.40
CA PRO A 347 18.14 -4.44 -7.14
C PRO A 347 18.54 -5.29 -5.93
N PRO A 348 18.85 -4.67 -4.77
CA PRO A 348 18.81 -5.38 -3.51
C PRO A 348 17.38 -5.90 -3.26
N TYR A 349 17.26 -7.07 -2.62
CA TYR A 349 15.95 -7.61 -2.28
C TYR A 349 15.21 -6.68 -1.30
N ASP A 350 14.07 -6.15 -1.73
CA ASP A 350 13.18 -5.35 -0.90
C ASP A 350 11.75 -5.94 -0.95
N PRO A 351 11.21 -6.44 0.17
CA PRO A 351 9.86 -7.00 0.20
C PRO A 351 8.79 -5.95 -0.12
N ARG A 352 9.06 -4.66 0.11
CA ARG A 352 8.12 -3.57 -0.18
C ARG A 352 7.90 -3.38 -1.67
N THR A 353 8.78 -3.92 -2.51
CA THR A 353 8.72 -3.74 -3.96
C THR A 353 8.32 -5.02 -4.69
N THR A 354 7.92 -6.04 -3.93
CA THR A 354 7.40 -7.30 -4.46
C THR A 354 5.97 -7.11 -4.95
N VAL A 355 5.84 -6.68 -6.21
CA VAL A 355 4.53 -6.38 -6.84
C VAL A 355 4.07 -7.41 -7.86
N HIS A 356 5.00 -8.20 -8.38
CA HIS A 356 4.72 -9.33 -9.26
C HIS A 356 5.35 -10.58 -8.66
N LEU A 357 4.52 -11.43 -8.04
CA LEU A 357 5.00 -12.58 -7.26
C LEU A 357 5.79 -13.59 -8.11
N GLU A 358 5.28 -13.92 -9.29
CA GLU A 358 5.96 -14.86 -10.20
C GLU A 358 7.32 -14.32 -10.69
N ALA A 359 7.35 -13.09 -11.21
CA ALA A 359 8.59 -12.43 -11.63
C ALA A 359 9.60 -12.34 -10.48
N THR A 360 9.15 -11.98 -9.28
CA THR A 360 10.00 -11.92 -8.07
C THR A 360 10.58 -13.29 -7.74
N LYS A 361 9.75 -14.34 -7.69
CA LYS A 361 10.20 -15.71 -7.43
C LYS A 361 11.25 -16.17 -8.45
N LEU A 362 11.06 -15.83 -9.73
CA LEU A 362 12.01 -16.19 -10.78
C LEU A 362 13.32 -15.40 -10.70
N PHE A 363 13.24 -14.09 -10.40
CA PHE A 363 14.39 -13.18 -10.38
C PHE A 363 15.33 -13.44 -9.20
N TRP A 364 14.80 -13.67 -8.00
CA TRP A 364 15.57 -13.99 -6.80
C TRP A 364 15.69 -15.51 -6.54
N GLY A 365 15.25 -16.34 -7.49
CA GLY A 365 15.32 -17.79 -7.42
C GLY A 365 16.69 -18.36 -7.82
N SER A 366 16.67 -19.61 -8.30
CA SER A 366 17.88 -20.29 -8.76
C SER A 366 18.46 -19.67 -10.05
N THR A 367 19.67 -20.09 -10.44
CA THR A 367 20.26 -19.65 -11.72
C THR A 367 19.42 -20.07 -12.93
N GLU A 368 18.67 -21.16 -12.84
CA GLU A 368 17.72 -21.59 -13.89
C GLU A 368 16.48 -20.70 -13.92
N ASP A 369 15.97 -20.30 -12.77
CA ASP A 369 14.79 -19.43 -12.69
C ASP A 369 15.10 -18.03 -13.20
N ARG A 370 16.30 -17.51 -12.94
CA ARG A 370 16.80 -16.26 -13.54
C ARG A 370 16.86 -16.33 -15.05
N LYS A 371 17.22 -17.49 -15.64
CA LYS A 371 17.17 -17.68 -17.09
C LYS A 371 15.74 -17.66 -17.61
N LYS A 372 14.78 -18.26 -16.89
CA LYS A 372 13.35 -18.21 -17.25
C LYS A 372 12.83 -16.77 -17.19
N TYR A 373 13.17 -16.01 -16.15
CA TYR A 373 12.84 -14.59 -16.04
C TYR A 373 13.36 -13.80 -17.25
N ASN A 374 14.66 -13.91 -17.55
CA ASN A 374 15.26 -13.19 -18.67
C ASN A 374 14.63 -13.56 -20.02
N ARG A 375 14.22 -14.83 -20.20
CA ARG A 375 13.50 -15.27 -21.40
C ARG A 375 12.11 -14.64 -21.49
N ALA A 376 11.35 -14.62 -20.39
CA ALA A 376 10.02 -14.02 -20.36
C ALA A 376 10.07 -12.50 -20.55
N LEU A 377 11.08 -11.83 -19.97
CA LEU A 377 11.32 -10.40 -20.18
C LEU A 377 11.63 -10.11 -21.66
N ARG A 378 12.54 -10.87 -22.30
CA ARG A 378 12.85 -10.72 -23.74
C ARG A 378 11.63 -10.92 -24.63
N GLN A 379 10.80 -11.92 -24.34
CA GLN A 379 9.55 -12.12 -25.07
C GLN A 379 8.58 -10.93 -24.93
N SER A 380 8.59 -10.26 -23.77
CA SER A 380 7.78 -9.06 -23.57
C SER A 380 8.35 -7.88 -24.36
N VAL A 381 9.68 -7.76 -24.44
CA VAL A 381 10.38 -6.75 -25.24
C VAL A 381 10.08 -6.93 -26.74
N GLU A 382 10.18 -8.15 -27.26
CA GLU A 382 9.85 -8.46 -28.67
C GLU A 382 8.41 -8.05 -29.01
N LYS A 383 7.44 -8.44 -28.18
CA LYS A 383 6.02 -8.08 -28.34
C LYS A 383 5.73 -6.59 -28.19
N SER A 384 6.61 -5.84 -27.52
CA SER A 384 6.44 -4.39 -27.35
C SER A 384 6.82 -3.61 -28.60
N ALA A 385 7.64 -4.19 -29.46
CA ALA A 385 8.12 -3.59 -30.71
C ALA A 385 7.28 -3.98 -31.93
N GLU A 386 6.47 -5.03 -31.81
CA GLU A 386 5.40 -5.41 -32.76
C GLU A 386 4.19 -4.47 -32.63
#